data_AF-A0A529WH08-F1
#
_entry.id   AF-A0A529WH08-F1
#
_cell.length_a   1.000
_cell.length_b   1.000
_cell.length_c   1.000
_cell.angle_alpha   90.00
_cell.angle_beta   90.00
_cell.angle_gamma   90.00
#
_symmetry.space_group_name_H-M   'P 1'
#
loop_
_entity.id
_entity.type
_entity.pdbx_description
1 polymer ?
#
loop_
_entity_poly.entity_id
_entity_poly.type
_entity_poly.pdbx_seq_one_letter_code
_entity_poly.pdbx_strand_id
1 'polypeptide(L)'
;MDAKTDDNSAGKCPVAHGSARTNRDWWPNQLDLSVLHQQSNLSDPMDEDFDYAKEFATLDLDAVIADLHKVMTDSQDWWPADFGHYGPLFIRMAWHSAGTYRIGDGRGGAGAGQQRFAPLNSWPDNANLDKARRLLWPVKQKYGRKISWADLLILTGNVALESMGFKTFGFAGGRADVWEPEQDVDWGSETKWLGDERYSGDRELRGHLGAVQMGLIYVNPEGPNGKPDPVAAARDIRETFGRMAMNDEETVALIAGGHTFGKTHGAGDASLVGAEPEGAGIEAQGLGWSSKYASGIAGDAITSGLEVTWTTTPTKWSNNFFDNLFNYEWELTKSPAGAHQWTPKGGAGAGTVPDAHNPSKRHAPAMLTTDLALRFDPAYEKISRRFHEHPEQFADAFARAWFKLTHRDMGPVVRYLGPLVPKEELIWQDPIPAIDHELVSEADIASLKAKILASGLSVSELVSTAWASASTFRGSDKRGGANGGRIRLNPQKDWEVNEPAQLAKVLGKLEAIQKEFNGAQTGEKKVSIADLIVLGGAAAVEKAAKDGGTEIKVPFTPGRMDASQEQTDV
;
A
#
# COMPACT_ATOMS: atom_id res chain seq x y z
N MET A 1 -48.16 -18.53 -11.86
CA MET A 1 -47.87 -18.79 -13.28
C MET A 1 -46.36 -18.84 -13.40
N ASP A 2 -45.89 -20.05 -13.63
CA ASP A 2 -44.52 -20.50 -13.53
C ASP A 2 -43.64 -19.87 -14.60
N ALA A 3 -42.59 -19.16 -14.17
CA ALA A 3 -41.49 -18.77 -15.04
C ALA A 3 -40.31 -19.70 -14.73
N LYS A 4 -39.91 -20.46 -15.75
CA LYS A 4 -38.79 -21.40 -15.75
C LYS A 4 -37.53 -20.74 -15.20
N THR A 5 -36.95 -21.35 -14.17
CA THR A 5 -35.60 -21.03 -13.68
C THR A 5 -34.61 -21.95 -14.38
N ASP A 6 -33.72 -21.37 -15.18
CA ASP A 6 -32.59 -22.08 -15.78
C ASP A 6 -31.57 -22.42 -14.68
N ASP A 7 -31.30 -23.73 -14.53
CA ASP A 7 -30.34 -24.31 -13.60
C ASP A 7 -28.93 -24.22 -14.22
N ASN A 8 -28.19 -23.16 -13.91
CA ASN A 8 -26.75 -23.11 -14.16
C ASN A 8 -26.03 -23.77 -12.98
N SER A 9 -25.81 -25.07 -13.08
CA SER A 9 -25.06 -25.86 -12.11
C SER A 9 -23.55 -25.62 -12.25
N ALA A 10 -22.96 -24.93 -11.27
CA ALA A 10 -21.53 -24.96 -10.98
C ALA A 10 -21.32 -25.40 -9.53
N GLY A 11 -20.56 -26.48 -9.33
CA GLY A 11 -19.94 -26.93 -8.07
C GLY A 11 -20.83 -27.04 -6.83
N LYS A 12 -21.64 -28.10 -6.69
CA LYS A 12 -22.31 -28.41 -5.41
C LYS A 12 -21.39 -29.24 -4.51
N CYS A 13 -21.02 -28.67 -3.37
CA CYS A 13 -20.47 -29.38 -2.21
C CYS A 13 -21.47 -30.46 -1.72
N PRO A 14 -21.04 -31.69 -1.37
CA PRO A 14 -21.94 -32.81 -1.05
C PRO A 14 -22.67 -32.71 0.30
N VAL A 15 -22.46 -31.63 1.07
CA VAL A 15 -23.22 -31.33 2.30
C VAL A 15 -24.02 -30.05 2.06
N ALA A 16 -25.34 -30.08 2.33
CA ALA A 16 -26.23 -28.94 2.13
C ALA A 16 -25.94 -27.81 3.14
N HIS A 17 -24.93 -26.99 2.84
CA HIS A 17 -24.72 -25.69 3.45
C HIS A 17 -25.42 -24.64 2.58
N GLY A 18 -26.75 -24.57 2.63
CA GLY A 18 -27.43 -23.41 2.07
C GLY A 18 -27.14 -22.22 2.98
N SER A 19 -26.14 -21.40 2.66
CA SER A 19 -26.06 -20.05 3.22
C SER A 19 -27.41 -19.37 2.99
N ALA A 20 -27.95 -18.69 4.01
CA ALA A 20 -29.18 -17.95 3.83
C ALA A 20 -28.99 -16.95 2.68
N ARG A 21 -29.86 -17.01 1.67
CA ARG A 21 -29.81 -16.05 0.56
C ARG A 21 -29.95 -14.63 1.11
N THR A 22 -29.10 -13.75 0.63
CA THR A 22 -29.14 -12.32 0.92
C THR A 22 -29.99 -11.59 -0.12
N ASN A 23 -30.35 -10.33 0.14
CA ASN A 23 -31.06 -9.50 -0.83
C ASN A 23 -30.28 -9.36 -2.15
N ARG A 24 -28.95 -9.33 -2.09
CA ARG A 24 -28.11 -9.17 -3.28
C ARG A 24 -28.10 -10.41 -4.18
N ASP A 25 -28.37 -11.59 -3.63
CA ASP A 25 -28.57 -12.80 -4.43
C ASP A 25 -29.85 -12.72 -5.30
N TRP A 26 -30.84 -11.93 -4.87
CA TRP A 26 -32.07 -11.68 -5.62
C TRP A 26 -31.99 -10.43 -6.50
N TRP A 27 -31.29 -9.39 -6.05
CA TRP A 27 -31.08 -8.12 -6.76
C TRP A 27 -29.59 -7.78 -6.83
N PRO A 28 -28.82 -8.40 -7.74
CA PRO A 28 -27.37 -8.22 -7.81
C PRO A 28 -26.91 -6.77 -8.04
N ASN A 29 -27.76 -5.97 -8.69
CA ASN A 29 -27.50 -4.56 -9.01
C ASN A 29 -28.07 -3.58 -7.97
N GLN A 30 -28.59 -4.06 -6.83
CA GLN A 30 -29.04 -3.19 -5.76
C GLN A 30 -27.84 -2.40 -5.19
N LEU A 31 -28.05 -1.10 -4.93
CA LEU A 31 -27.04 -0.24 -4.30
C LEU A 31 -26.58 -0.83 -2.97
N ASP A 32 -25.27 -0.92 -2.80
CA ASP A 32 -24.66 -1.42 -1.57
C ASP A 32 -24.45 -0.29 -0.56
N LEU A 33 -25.19 -0.34 0.55
CA LEU A 33 -25.04 0.62 1.64
C LEU A 33 -24.12 0.09 2.76
N SER A 34 -23.64 -1.15 2.67
CA SER A 34 -22.81 -1.75 3.72
C SER A 34 -21.45 -1.05 3.88
N VAL A 35 -20.91 -0.55 2.76
CA VAL A 35 -19.66 0.23 2.72
C VAL A 35 -19.69 1.51 3.56
N LEU A 36 -20.87 2.01 3.94
CA LEU A 36 -21.03 3.22 4.76
C LEU A 36 -21.05 2.94 6.28
N HIS A 37 -21.10 1.68 6.68
CA HIS A 37 -21.09 1.27 8.08
C HIS A 37 -20.10 0.14 8.36
N GLN A 38 -19.17 -0.11 7.43
CA GLN A 38 -18.00 -0.92 7.72
C GLN A 38 -17.10 -0.25 8.77
N GLN A 39 -16.27 -1.03 9.46
CA GLN A 39 -15.40 -0.60 10.55
C GLN A 39 -16.16 0.19 11.63
N SER A 40 -17.38 -0.26 11.92
CA SER A 40 -18.21 0.32 12.98
C SER A 40 -17.53 0.13 14.34
N ASN A 41 -17.78 1.06 15.26
CA ASN A 41 -17.43 0.91 16.67
C ASN A 41 -18.03 -0.37 17.32
N LEU A 42 -19.03 -1.01 16.70
CA LEU A 42 -19.59 -2.28 17.18
C LEU A 42 -18.72 -3.50 16.83
N SER A 43 -17.87 -3.43 15.81
CA SER A 43 -16.92 -4.50 15.47
C SER A 43 -15.53 -4.27 16.07
N ASP A 44 -15.27 -3.10 16.64
CA ASP A 44 -14.02 -2.76 17.32
C ASP A 44 -13.99 -3.33 18.77
N PRO A 45 -13.05 -4.24 19.11
CA PRO A 45 -12.90 -4.79 20.46
C PRO A 45 -12.14 -3.85 21.42
N MET A 46 -11.65 -2.70 20.97
CA MET A 46 -10.92 -1.75 21.81
C MET A 46 -11.87 -0.92 22.67
N ASP A 47 -11.33 -0.34 23.75
CA ASP A 47 -12.06 0.58 24.62
C ASP A 47 -12.48 1.85 23.82
N GLU A 48 -13.64 2.46 24.12
CA GLU A 48 -14.20 3.60 23.36
C GLU A 48 -13.25 4.82 23.31
N ASP A 49 -12.44 5.01 24.35
CA ASP A 49 -11.45 6.07 24.47
C ASP A 49 -10.03 5.65 24.03
N PHE A 50 -9.88 4.47 23.42
CA PHE A 50 -8.60 3.98 22.94
C PHE A 50 -7.98 4.92 21.89
N ASP A 51 -6.74 5.30 22.12
CA ASP A 51 -5.97 6.17 21.23
C ASP A 51 -4.65 5.48 20.88
N TYR A 52 -4.61 4.90 19.69
CA TYR A 52 -3.43 4.18 19.21
C TYR A 52 -2.18 5.06 19.18
N ALA A 53 -2.31 6.35 18.84
CA ALA A 53 -1.14 7.23 18.76
C ALA A 53 -0.51 7.44 20.15
N LYS A 54 -1.34 7.59 21.20
CA LYS A 54 -0.86 7.66 22.58
C LYS A 54 -0.23 6.35 23.03
N GLU A 55 -0.85 5.21 22.71
CA GLU A 55 -0.33 3.89 23.10
C GLU A 55 1.01 3.59 22.43
N PHE A 56 1.12 3.84 21.12
CA PHE A 56 2.37 3.69 20.36
C PHE A 56 3.47 4.61 20.88
N ALA A 57 3.14 5.84 21.30
CA ALA A 57 4.13 6.75 21.89
C ALA A 57 4.77 6.21 23.20
N THR A 58 4.14 5.23 23.87
CA THR A 58 4.70 4.57 25.06
C THR A 58 5.40 3.24 24.75
N LEU A 59 5.48 2.85 23.48
CA LEU A 59 6.12 1.61 23.04
C LEU A 59 7.65 1.75 23.15
N ASP A 60 8.29 0.75 23.75
CA ASP A 60 9.74 0.59 23.66
C ASP A 60 10.08 -0.02 22.29
N LEU A 61 10.27 0.85 21.30
CA LEU A 61 10.51 0.45 19.91
C LEU A 61 11.84 -0.31 19.77
N ASP A 62 12.88 0.07 20.52
CA ASP A 62 14.17 -0.62 20.50
C ASP A 62 14.04 -2.07 21.00
N ALA A 63 13.23 -2.30 22.05
CA ALA A 63 12.93 -3.65 22.50
C ALA A 63 12.16 -4.47 21.46
N VAL A 64 11.20 -3.87 20.75
CA VAL A 64 10.48 -4.54 19.64
C VAL A 64 11.47 -4.96 18.55
N ILE A 65 12.34 -4.05 18.12
CA ILE A 65 13.36 -4.31 17.10
C ILE A 65 14.30 -5.44 17.56
N ALA A 66 14.74 -5.43 18.82
CA ALA A 66 15.58 -6.48 19.38
C ALA A 66 14.89 -7.85 19.38
N ASP A 67 13.59 -7.91 19.66
CA ASP A 67 12.84 -9.17 19.57
C ASP A 67 12.58 -9.61 18.13
N LEU A 68 12.38 -8.68 17.20
CA LEU A 68 12.26 -9.01 15.78
C LEU A 68 13.56 -9.61 15.23
N HIS A 69 14.73 -9.10 15.63
CA HIS A 69 16.02 -9.72 15.29
C HIS A 69 16.13 -11.17 15.79
N LYS A 70 15.61 -11.46 16.99
CA LYS A 70 15.57 -12.84 17.51
C LYS A 70 14.67 -13.72 16.65
N VAL A 71 13.44 -13.28 16.40
CA VAL A 71 12.47 -14.03 15.57
C VAL A 71 13.07 -14.35 14.20
N MET A 72 13.81 -13.42 13.59
CA MET A 72 14.41 -13.63 12.28
C MET A 72 15.39 -14.81 12.22
N THR A 73 16.02 -15.20 13.32
CA THR A 73 17.04 -16.27 13.36
C THR A 73 16.62 -17.47 14.22
N ASP A 74 15.48 -17.39 14.90
CA ASP A 74 14.89 -18.46 15.70
C ASP A 74 13.97 -19.33 14.82
N SER A 75 14.59 -20.20 14.01
CA SER A 75 13.87 -21.10 13.10
C SER A 75 12.90 -22.02 13.85
N GLN A 76 11.66 -22.08 13.37
CA GLN A 76 10.59 -22.90 13.93
C GLN A 76 10.40 -24.20 13.14
N ASP A 77 10.23 -25.33 13.84
CA ASP A 77 10.11 -26.65 13.21
C ASP A 77 8.92 -26.78 12.24
N TRP A 78 7.83 -26.06 12.51
CA TRP A 78 6.62 -26.08 11.68
C TRP A 78 6.74 -25.24 10.40
N TRP A 79 7.76 -24.37 10.30
CA TRP A 79 8.09 -23.64 9.08
C TRP A 79 9.56 -23.20 9.07
N PRO A 80 10.53 -24.10 8.83
CA PRO A 80 11.95 -23.78 9.01
C PRO A 80 12.44 -22.63 8.14
N ALA A 81 13.34 -21.81 8.68
CA ALA A 81 13.87 -20.63 7.99
C ALA A 81 14.84 -21.02 6.87
N ASP A 82 14.59 -20.54 5.64
CA ASP A 82 15.57 -20.61 4.56
C ASP A 82 16.88 -19.94 5.00
N PHE A 83 18.01 -20.60 4.75
CA PHE A 83 19.34 -20.08 5.09
C PHE A 83 19.51 -19.74 6.59
N GLY A 84 18.63 -20.25 7.46
CA GLY A 84 18.59 -19.91 8.88
C GLY A 84 18.13 -18.47 9.18
N HIS A 85 17.47 -17.79 8.24
CA HIS A 85 17.03 -16.40 8.42
C HIS A 85 15.67 -16.09 7.75
N TYR A 86 14.65 -15.71 8.51
CA TYR A 86 13.32 -15.35 7.96
C TYR A 86 13.24 -13.96 7.31
N GLY A 87 14.29 -13.15 7.41
CA GLY A 87 14.33 -11.79 6.86
C GLY A 87 13.74 -11.67 5.45
N PRO A 88 14.15 -12.47 4.46
CA PRO A 88 13.59 -12.38 3.11
C PRO A 88 12.08 -12.67 3.04
N LEU A 89 11.57 -13.62 3.84
CA LEU A 89 10.13 -13.89 3.95
C LEU A 89 9.38 -12.68 4.53
N PHE A 90 9.97 -11.99 5.51
CA PHE A 90 9.37 -10.80 6.11
C PHE A 90 9.43 -9.57 5.18
N ILE A 91 10.47 -9.43 4.36
CA ILE A 91 10.52 -8.41 3.31
C ILE A 91 9.37 -8.64 2.32
N ARG A 92 9.19 -9.88 1.83
CA ARG A 92 8.05 -10.23 0.98
C ARG A 92 6.71 -9.93 1.66
N MET A 93 6.56 -10.28 2.94
CA MET A 93 5.33 -10.00 3.68
C MET A 93 5.01 -8.50 3.73
N ALA A 94 5.98 -7.65 4.05
CA ALA A 94 5.82 -6.20 4.08
C ALA A 94 5.57 -5.62 2.68
N TRP A 95 6.31 -6.09 1.66
CA TRP A 95 6.10 -5.75 0.25
C TRP A 95 4.65 -6.05 -0.19
N HIS A 96 4.16 -7.26 0.07
CA HIS A 96 2.79 -7.67 -0.30
C HIS A 96 1.72 -6.94 0.52
N SER A 97 2.05 -6.52 1.76
CA SER A 97 1.11 -5.75 2.59
C SER A 97 0.91 -4.36 2.01
N ALA A 98 2.00 -3.69 1.62
CA ALA A 98 1.94 -2.35 1.03
C ALA A 98 1.57 -2.37 -0.45
N GLY A 99 1.87 -3.46 -1.14
CA GLY A 99 1.83 -3.60 -2.60
C GLY A 99 0.45 -3.69 -3.23
N THR A 100 -0.64 -3.64 -2.47
CA THR A 100 -2.01 -3.67 -3.04
C THR A 100 -2.55 -2.27 -3.37
N TYR A 101 -1.85 -1.21 -2.96
CA TYR A 101 -2.29 0.18 -3.10
C TYR A 101 -2.44 0.62 -4.56
N ARG A 102 -3.46 1.43 -4.88
CA ARG A 102 -3.60 2.09 -6.19
C ARG A 102 -3.87 3.59 -6.07
N ILE A 103 -3.29 4.38 -6.96
CA ILE A 103 -3.46 5.84 -6.97
C ILE A 103 -4.88 6.30 -7.34
N GLY A 104 -5.58 5.51 -8.15
CA GLY A 104 -6.88 5.89 -8.71
C GLY A 104 -7.95 6.14 -7.65
N ASP A 105 -7.97 5.35 -6.59
CA ASP A 105 -8.91 5.44 -5.47
C ASP A 105 -8.23 5.50 -4.09
N GLY A 106 -6.90 5.37 -4.04
CA GLY A 106 -6.11 5.35 -2.80
C GLY A 106 -6.31 4.07 -1.97
N ARG A 107 -7.00 3.06 -2.50
CA ARG A 107 -7.37 1.83 -1.78
C ARG A 107 -6.27 0.78 -1.86
N GLY A 108 -6.35 -0.21 -0.97
CA GLY A 108 -5.26 -1.14 -0.71
C GLY A 108 -4.15 -0.48 0.12
N GLY A 109 -2.98 -1.09 0.13
CA GLY A 109 -1.87 -0.65 0.97
C GLY A 109 -1.85 -1.31 2.35
N ALA A 110 -0.89 -0.89 3.17
CA ALA A 110 -0.59 -1.49 4.46
C ALA A 110 -1.27 -0.75 5.64
N GLY A 111 -1.89 0.41 5.39
CA GLY A 111 -2.36 1.36 6.39
C GLY A 111 -3.39 0.84 7.39
N ALA A 112 -4.04 -0.28 7.06
CA ALA A 112 -5.05 -0.93 7.89
C ALA A 112 -4.69 -2.39 8.26
N GLY A 113 -3.57 -2.92 7.77
CA GLY A 113 -3.16 -4.31 8.03
C GLY A 113 -4.07 -5.36 7.40
N GLN A 114 -4.78 -5.03 6.31
CA GLN A 114 -5.78 -5.89 5.65
C GLN A 114 -5.25 -7.24 5.15
N GLN A 115 -3.93 -7.43 5.02
CA GLN A 115 -3.33 -8.72 4.63
C GLN A 115 -3.70 -9.87 5.59
N ARG A 116 -4.16 -9.57 6.82
CA ARG A 116 -4.64 -10.59 7.77
C ARG A 116 -6.09 -11.03 7.58
N PHE A 117 -6.85 -10.36 6.71
CA PHE A 117 -8.26 -10.66 6.44
C PHE A 117 -8.49 -11.08 4.98
N ALA A 118 -9.64 -11.69 4.72
CA ALA A 118 -10.10 -11.96 3.37
C ALA A 118 -10.31 -10.64 2.58
N PRO A 119 -10.16 -10.65 1.24
CA PRO A 119 -9.65 -11.76 0.44
C PRO A 119 -8.11 -11.86 0.47
N LEU A 120 -7.40 -10.83 0.96
CA LEU A 120 -5.94 -10.72 0.84
C LEU A 120 -5.20 -11.83 1.58
N ASN A 121 -5.71 -12.31 2.71
CA ASN A 121 -5.11 -13.40 3.46
C ASN A 121 -5.03 -14.72 2.68
N SER A 122 -5.77 -14.82 1.56
CA SER A 122 -5.98 -16.04 0.76
C SER A 122 -5.73 -15.84 -0.73
N TRP A 123 -5.27 -14.67 -1.16
CA TRP A 123 -4.81 -14.47 -2.53
C TRP A 123 -3.67 -15.45 -2.86
N PRO A 124 -3.63 -16.03 -4.08
CA PRO A 124 -2.55 -16.92 -4.49
C PRO A 124 -1.16 -16.30 -4.31
N ASP A 125 -1.00 -15.02 -4.63
CA ASP A 125 0.29 -14.33 -4.50
C ASP A 125 0.69 -14.09 -3.03
N ASN A 126 -0.24 -14.24 -2.09
CA ASN A 126 0.01 -14.19 -0.65
C ASN A 126 0.23 -15.58 -0.02
N ALA A 127 0.39 -16.62 -0.86
CA ALA A 127 0.69 -17.96 -0.38
C ALA A 127 1.86 -17.98 0.61
N ASN A 128 1.66 -18.73 1.71
CA ASN A 128 2.57 -18.88 2.84
C ASN A 128 2.90 -17.59 3.63
N LEU A 129 2.28 -16.44 3.33
CA LEU A 129 2.37 -15.26 4.20
C LEU A 129 1.52 -15.39 5.47
N ASP A 130 0.58 -16.33 5.51
CA ASP A 130 -0.06 -16.78 6.76
C ASP A 130 0.98 -17.33 7.76
N LYS A 131 1.98 -18.08 7.28
CA LYS A 131 3.12 -18.55 8.09
C LYS A 131 3.97 -17.37 8.58
N ALA A 132 4.28 -16.43 7.69
CA ALA A 132 5.04 -15.21 8.03
C ALA A 132 4.36 -14.41 9.16
N ARG A 133 3.05 -14.14 9.03
CA ARG A 133 2.28 -13.44 10.07
C ARG A 133 2.24 -14.24 11.37
N ARG A 134 2.12 -15.57 11.30
CA ARG A 134 2.12 -16.44 12.47
C ARG A 134 3.44 -16.42 13.25
N LEU A 135 4.58 -16.32 12.57
CA LEU A 135 5.90 -16.17 13.20
C LEU A 135 6.00 -14.89 14.05
N LEU A 136 5.25 -13.84 13.71
CA LEU A 136 5.26 -12.56 14.41
C LEU A 136 4.25 -12.48 15.57
N TRP A 137 3.36 -13.47 15.68
CA TRP A 137 2.35 -13.49 16.75
C TRP A 137 2.94 -13.36 18.17
N PRO A 138 4.05 -14.05 18.54
CA PRO A 138 4.64 -13.88 19.87
C PRO A 138 5.07 -12.43 20.16
N VAL A 139 5.56 -11.70 19.15
CA VAL A 139 5.91 -10.27 19.29
C VAL A 139 4.64 -9.45 19.47
N LYS A 140 3.62 -9.63 18.62
CA LYS A 140 2.33 -8.94 18.78
C LYS A 140 1.71 -9.20 20.15
N GLN A 141 1.76 -10.44 20.63
CA GLN A 141 1.24 -10.85 21.93
C GLN A 141 1.98 -10.16 23.07
N LYS A 142 3.31 -10.06 22.99
CA LYS A 142 4.14 -9.41 24.02
C LYS A 142 3.86 -7.91 24.14
N TYR A 143 3.70 -7.20 23.02
CA TYR A 143 3.55 -5.75 23.00
C TYR A 143 2.09 -5.28 22.96
N GLY A 144 1.14 -6.19 22.74
CA GLY A 144 -0.29 -5.96 22.89
C GLY A 144 -0.81 -4.78 22.07
N ARG A 145 -1.62 -3.91 22.68
CA ARG A 145 -2.26 -2.77 22.03
C ARG A 145 -1.29 -1.63 21.62
N LYS A 146 -0.04 -1.67 22.07
CA LYS A 146 0.97 -0.61 21.81
C LYS A 146 1.59 -0.67 20.42
N ILE A 147 1.43 -1.79 19.72
CA ILE A 147 1.81 -1.93 18.31
C ILE A 147 0.69 -2.66 17.59
N SER A 148 0.16 -2.06 16.53
CA SER A 148 -0.83 -2.68 15.66
C SER A 148 -0.19 -3.77 14.81
N TRP A 149 -0.99 -4.68 14.26
CA TRP A 149 -0.53 -5.56 13.20
C TRP A 149 -0.09 -4.76 11.98
N ALA A 150 -0.85 -3.73 11.59
CA ALA A 150 -0.50 -2.88 10.45
C ALA A 150 0.93 -2.30 10.55
N ASP A 151 1.33 -1.76 11.71
CA ASP A 151 2.69 -1.28 11.92
C ASP A 151 3.71 -2.42 12.07
N LEU A 152 3.35 -3.51 12.77
CA LEU A 152 4.26 -4.64 12.99
C LEU A 152 4.68 -5.32 11.68
N LEU A 153 3.75 -5.50 10.73
CA LEU A 153 4.06 -6.12 9.43
C LEU A 153 5.12 -5.32 8.67
N ILE A 154 4.98 -3.99 8.65
CA ILE A 154 5.91 -3.10 7.95
C ILE A 154 7.22 -2.95 8.70
N LEU A 155 7.18 -2.74 10.02
CA LEU A 155 8.38 -2.64 10.85
C LEU A 155 9.26 -3.89 10.69
N THR A 156 8.64 -5.07 10.65
CA THR A 156 9.39 -6.34 10.47
C THR A 156 10.14 -6.36 9.14
N GLY A 157 9.54 -5.89 8.04
CA GLY A 157 10.22 -5.77 6.75
C GLY A 157 11.41 -4.81 6.80
N ASN A 158 11.26 -3.64 7.45
CA ASN A 158 12.35 -2.69 7.67
C ASN A 158 13.48 -3.30 8.50
N VAL A 159 13.17 -3.93 9.63
CA VAL A 159 14.18 -4.56 10.50
C VAL A 159 14.87 -5.72 9.78
N ALA A 160 14.16 -6.44 8.91
CA ALA A 160 14.74 -7.51 8.11
C ALA A 160 15.82 -6.98 7.16
N LEU A 161 15.52 -5.88 6.46
CA LEU A 161 16.49 -5.20 5.60
C LEU A 161 17.74 -4.76 6.39
N GLU A 162 17.56 -4.08 7.52
CA GLU A 162 18.66 -3.62 8.39
C GLU A 162 19.50 -4.79 8.91
N SER A 163 18.85 -5.86 9.37
CA SER A 163 19.53 -7.06 9.89
C SER A 163 20.43 -7.75 8.86
N MET A 164 20.09 -7.61 7.57
CA MET A 164 20.81 -8.18 6.44
C MET A 164 21.76 -7.17 5.79
N GLY A 165 22.01 -6.02 6.43
CA GLY A 165 23.03 -5.06 6.03
C GLY A 165 22.57 -3.97 5.05
N PHE A 166 21.26 -3.79 4.87
CA PHE A 166 20.71 -2.67 4.10
C PHE A 166 20.20 -1.57 5.04
N LYS A 167 20.75 -0.35 4.91
CA LYS A 167 20.29 0.81 5.66
C LYS A 167 19.04 1.41 5.02
N THR A 168 17.92 1.34 5.72
CA THR A 168 16.65 1.93 5.32
C THR A 168 16.67 3.46 5.48
N PHE A 169 15.75 4.14 4.78
CA PHE A 169 15.59 5.59 4.90
C PHE A 169 15.01 6.01 6.26
N GLY A 170 14.19 5.14 6.86
CA GLY A 170 13.58 5.29 8.18
C GLY A 170 12.26 4.51 8.26
N PHE A 171 11.51 4.74 9.34
CA PHE A 171 10.23 4.09 9.61
C PHE A 171 9.31 5.02 10.41
N ALA A 172 8.01 4.96 10.12
CA ALA A 172 6.99 5.58 10.95
C ALA A 172 5.89 4.56 11.31
N GLY A 173 5.52 4.55 12.59
CA GLY A 173 4.28 3.96 13.08
C GLY A 173 3.10 4.93 12.95
N GLY A 174 1.92 4.50 13.37
CA GLY A 174 0.68 5.29 13.33
C GLY A 174 -0.44 4.68 12.48
N ARG A 175 -0.29 3.42 12.06
CA ARG A 175 -1.36 2.66 11.40
C ARG A 175 -2.20 1.98 12.47
N ALA A 176 -3.43 2.45 12.70
CA ALA A 176 -4.35 1.75 13.59
C ALA A 176 -4.84 0.46 12.91
N ASP A 177 -5.03 -0.59 13.71
CA ASP A 177 -5.65 -1.82 13.23
C ASP A 177 -7.15 -1.58 12.94
N VAL A 178 -7.68 -2.36 12.00
CA VAL A 178 -9.12 -2.46 11.72
C VAL A 178 -9.64 -3.86 12.07
N TRP A 179 -10.95 -4.09 12.11
CA TRP A 179 -11.48 -5.32 12.74
C TRP A 179 -12.33 -6.19 11.84
N GLU A 180 -12.50 -5.78 10.60
CA GLU A 180 -13.18 -6.54 9.55
C GLU A 180 -12.53 -6.28 8.18
N PRO A 181 -12.74 -7.17 7.20
CA PRO A 181 -12.25 -6.97 5.83
C PRO A 181 -12.89 -5.76 5.15
N GLU A 182 -12.10 -4.95 4.46
CA GLU A 182 -12.59 -3.85 3.61
C GLU A 182 -13.47 -4.39 2.46
N GLN A 183 -14.74 -4.00 2.45
CA GLN A 183 -15.72 -4.41 1.43
C GLN A 183 -15.85 -3.39 0.30
N ASP A 184 -15.20 -2.24 0.42
CA ASP A 184 -15.31 -1.12 -0.50
C ASP A 184 -14.18 -1.08 -1.55
N VAL A 185 -13.39 -2.15 -1.66
CA VAL A 185 -12.33 -2.30 -2.65
C VAL A 185 -12.79 -3.18 -3.82
N ASP A 186 -12.86 -2.59 -5.01
CA ASP A 186 -13.06 -3.33 -6.26
C ASP A 186 -11.73 -3.89 -6.78
N TRP A 187 -11.49 -5.17 -6.50
CA TRP A 187 -10.32 -5.93 -6.95
C TRP A 187 -10.43 -6.44 -8.40
N GLY A 188 -11.58 -6.29 -9.05
CA GLY A 188 -11.88 -6.83 -10.37
C GLY A 188 -13.13 -7.72 -10.38
N SER A 189 -13.66 -7.97 -11.58
CA SER A 189 -14.91 -8.73 -11.77
C SER A 189 -14.69 -10.23 -12.02
N GLU A 190 -13.44 -10.70 -12.00
CA GLU A 190 -13.12 -12.09 -12.25
C GLU A 190 -13.75 -13.01 -11.20
N THR A 191 -14.27 -14.14 -11.67
CA THR A 191 -14.88 -15.17 -10.81
C THR A 191 -13.91 -16.29 -10.43
N LYS A 192 -12.64 -16.18 -10.84
CA LYS A 192 -11.58 -17.16 -10.60
C LYS A 192 -10.28 -16.46 -10.22
N TRP A 193 -9.56 -17.04 -9.27
CA TRP A 193 -8.19 -16.65 -8.98
C TRP A 193 -7.31 -16.80 -10.23
N LEU A 194 -6.40 -15.85 -10.41
CA LEU A 194 -5.50 -15.71 -11.56
C LEU A 194 -6.21 -15.50 -12.91
N GLY A 195 -7.51 -15.20 -12.92
CA GLY A 195 -8.20 -14.72 -14.12
C GLY A 195 -7.76 -13.31 -14.55
N ASP A 196 -7.88 -13.00 -15.84
CA ASP A 196 -7.41 -11.76 -16.48
C ASP A 196 -8.50 -11.02 -17.28
N GLU A 197 -9.78 -11.15 -16.92
CA GLU A 197 -10.95 -10.50 -17.57
C GLU A 197 -11.03 -8.98 -17.26
N ARG A 198 -9.89 -8.30 -17.37
CA ARG A 198 -9.65 -6.91 -16.99
C ARG A 198 -8.93 -6.08 -18.05
N TYR A 199 -8.69 -6.65 -19.23
CA TYR A 199 -8.05 -5.97 -20.34
C TYR A 199 -9.02 -5.65 -21.47
N SER A 200 -8.81 -4.51 -22.13
CA SER A 200 -9.45 -4.14 -23.40
C SER A 200 -8.41 -3.63 -24.40
N GLY A 201 -8.79 -3.55 -25.68
CA GLY A 201 -7.97 -2.96 -26.73
C GLY A 201 -6.56 -3.58 -26.82
N ASP A 202 -5.55 -2.73 -26.94
CA ASP A 202 -4.14 -3.14 -26.88
C ASP A 202 -3.66 -3.21 -25.42
N ARG A 203 -4.17 -4.18 -24.66
CA ARG A 203 -3.74 -4.47 -23.27
C ARG A 203 -3.90 -3.28 -22.32
N GLU A 204 -4.99 -2.53 -22.48
CA GLU A 204 -5.38 -1.46 -21.55
C GLU A 204 -6.04 -2.08 -20.31
N LEU A 205 -5.45 -1.83 -19.14
CA LEU A 205 -5.95 -2.37 -17.87
C LEU A 205 -7.17 -1.58 -17.39
N ARG A 206 -8.25 -2.27 -17.03
CA ARG A 206 -9.55 -1.68 -16.68
C ARG A 206 -9.45 -0.71 -15.50
N GLY A 207 -10.06 0.46 -15.66
CA GLY A 207 -10.32 1.41 -14.57
C GLY A 207 -9.08 1.71 -13.74
N HIS A 208 -9.19 1.57 -12.42
CA HIS A 208 -8.11 1.83 -11.47
C HIS A 208 -7.36 0.58 -11.00
N LEU A 209 -7.60 -0.59 -11.62
CA LEU A 209 -6.95 -1.85 -11.25
C LEU A 209 -5.43 -1.72 -11.28
N GLY A 210 -4.75 -2.21 -10.25
CA GLY A 210 -3.29 -2.12 -10.09
C GLY A 210 -2.53 -3.41 -10.42
N ALA A 211 -3.23 -4.50 -10.77
CA ALA A 211 -2.62 -5.81 -11.00
C ALA A 211 -3.15 -6.47 -12.30
N VAL A 212 -2.32 -7.30 -12.93
CA VAL A 212 -2.62 -7.93 -14.23
C VAL A 212 -3.59 -9.11 -14.15
N GLN A 213 -3.73 -9.73 -12.98
CA GLN A 213 -4.62 -10.87 -12.73
C GLN A 213 -5.23 -10.78 -11.33
N MET A 214 -6.40 -11.38 -11.16
CA MET A 214 -7.08 -11.43 -9.86
C MET A 214 -6.25 -12.25 -8.88
N GLY A 215 -5.92 -11.68 -7.72
CA GLY A 215 -5.14 -12.37 -6.69
C GLY A 215 -3.62 -12.25 -6.83
N LEU A 216 -3.12 -11.43 -7.77
CA LEU A 216 -1.71 -11.00 -7.83
C LEU A 216 -1.54 -9.60 -7.23
N ILE A 217 -0.34 -9.31 -6.71
CA ILE A 217 -0.01 -7.97 -6.21
C ILE A 217 0.23 -7.01 -7.39
N TYR A 218 1.07 -7.39 -8.36
CA TYR A 218 1.40 -6.55 -9.53
C TYR A 218 1.24 -7.34 -10.83
N VAL A 219 2.23 -8.15 -11.17
CA VAL A 219 2.39 -8.83 -12.46
C VAL A 219 2.57 -10.33 -12.28
N ASN A 220 2.37 -11.10 -13.34
CA ASN A 220 2.65 -12.53 -13.35
C ASN A 220 4.18 -12.76 -13.47
N PRO A 221 4.81 -13.49 -12.54
CA PRO A 221 6.27 -13.69 -12.53
C PRO A 221 6.80 -14.53 -13.70
N GLU A 222 5.94 -15.35 -14.33
CA GLU A 222 6.27 -16.10 -15.54
C GLU A 222 6.16 -15.25 -16.81
N GLY A 223 5.59 -14.04 -16.70
CA GLY A 223 5.27 -13.12 -17.80
C GLY A 223 3.79 -13.11 -18.18
N PRO A 224 3.36 -12.22 -19.09
CA PRO A 224 1.96 -12.01 -19.45
C PRO A 224 1.20 -13.30 -19.75
N ASN A 225 0.21 -13.63 -18.92
CA ASN A 225 -0.62 -14.83 -19.04
C ASN A 225 0.22 -16.14 -19.06
N GLY A 226 1.31 -16.17 -18.29
CA GLY A 226 2.24 -17.30 -18.20
C GLY A 226 3.22 -17.42 -19.37
N LYS A 227 3.26 -16.44 -20.29
CA LYS A 227 4.19 -16.44 -21.43
C LYS A 227 5.52 -15.82 -21.03
N PRO A 228 6.66 -16.55 -21.15
CA PRO A 228 7.97 -16.08 -20.72
C PRO A 228 8.61 -15.10 -21.72
N ASP A 229 7.98 -13.94 -21.90
CA ASP A 229 8.48 -12.82 -22.70
C ASP A 229 8.88 -11.66 -21.77
N PRO A 230 10.19 -11.43 -21.55
CA PRO A 230 10.67 -10.35 -20.70
C PRO A 230 10.27 -8.94 -21.17
N VAL A 231 10.18 -8.71 -22.49
CA VAL A 231 9.84 -7.39 -23.03
C VAL A 231 8.36 -7.10 -22.82
N ALA A 232 7.51 -8.11 -23.04
CA ALA A 232 6.09 -7.98 -22.74
C ALA A 232 5.83 -7.84 -21.23
N ALA A 233 6.60 -8.55 -20.39
CA ALA A 233 6.52 -8.40 -18.93
C ALA A 233 6.90 -6.98 -18.47
N ALA A 234 7.87 -6.32 -19.11
CA ALA A 234 8.24 -4.95 -18.78
C ALA A 234 7.09 -3.95 -18.98
N ARG A 235 6.25 -4.15 -20.01
CA ARG A 235 5.05 -3.32 -20.24
C ARG A 235 4.08 -3.42 -19.06
N ASP A 236 3.82 -4.64 -18.60
CA ASP A 236 2.94 -4.89 -17.45
C ASP A 236 3.53 -4.35 -16.14
N ILE A 237 4.84 -4.51 -15.94
CA ILE A 237 5.56 -3.95 -14.77
C ILE A 237 5.36 -2.45 -14.74
N ARG A 238 5.64 -1.75 -15.85
CA ARG A 238 5.50 -0.30 -15.94
C ARG A 238 4.08 0.19 -15.65
N GLU A 239 3.10 -0.45 -16.27
CA GLU A 239 1.69 -0.09 -16.10
C GLU A 239 1.25 -0.26 -14.64
N THR A 240 1.53 -1.42 -14.04
CA THR A 240 1.08 -1.74 -12.69
C THR A 240 1.81 -0.91 -11.64
N PHE A 241 3.13 -0.79 -11.70
CA PHE A 241 3.90 0.06 -10.78
C PHE A 241 3.52 1.53 -10.92
N GLY A 242 3.28 2.03 -12.14
CA GLY A 242 2.79 3.40 -12.37
C GLY A 242 1.45 3.66 -11.68
N ARG A 243 0.50 2.72 -11.78
CA ARG A 243 -0.78 2.77 -11.04
C ARG A 243 -0.63 2.65 -9.52
N MET A 244 0.54 2.27 -9.04
CA MET A 244 0.88 2.21 -7.62
C MET A 244 1.85 3.32 -7.21
N ALA A 245 1.90 4.43 -7.95
CA ALA A 245 2.75 5.59 -7.64
C ALA A 245 4.26 5.31 -7.70
N MET A 246 4.71 4.36 -8.50
CA MET A 246 6.14 4.08 -8.69
C MET A 246 6.55 4.39 -10.13
N ASN A 247 7.56 5.24 -10.29
CA ASN A 247 8.16 5.52 -11.60
C ASN A 247 9.17 4.42 -11.99
N ASP A 248 9.79 4.54 -13.17
CA ASP A 248 10.72 3.52 -13.68
C ASP A 248 11.94 3.28 -12.77
N GLU A 249 12.50 4.34 -12.18
CA GLU A 249 13.66 4.24 -11.27
C GLU A 249 13.30 3.57 -9.95
N GLU A 250 12.19 3.98 -9.34
CA GLU A 250 11.63 3.37 -8.13
C GLU A 250 11.28 1.90 -8.36
N THR A 251 10.75 1.58 -9.54
CA THR A 251 10.37 0.21 -9.93
C THR A 251 11.58 -0.71 -10.03
N VAL A 252 12.62 -0.30 -10.77
CA VAL A 252 13.87 -1.08 -10.87
C VAL A 252 14.51 -1.24 -9.50
N ALA A 253 14.55 -0.16 -8.69
CA ALA A 253 15.12 -0.20 -7.35
C ALA A 253 14.38 -1.17 -6.42
N LEU A 254 13.04 -1.17 -6.45
CA LEU A 254 12.22 -2.07 -5.62
C LEU A 254 12.38 -3.54 -6.02
N ILE A 255 12.33 -3.85 -7.31
CA ILE A 255 12.43 -5.24 -7.79
C ILE A 255 13.82 -5.79 -7.50
N ALA A 256 14.88 -5.11 -7.94
CA ALA A 256 16.25 -5.56 -7.73
C ALA A 256 16.63 -5.56 -6.24
N GLY A 257 16.17 -4.55 -5.48
CA GLY A 257 16.42 -4.44 -4.04
C GLY A 257 15.76 -5.56 -3.25
N GLY A 258 14.50 -5.89 -3.56
CA GLY A 258 13.79 -7.02 -2.97
C GLY A 258 14.42 -8.36 -3.35
N HIS A 259 14.70 -8.60 -4.63
CA HIS A 259 15.28 -9.84 -5.14
C HIS A 259 16.80 -9.98 -4.89
N THR A 260 17.42 -9.03 -4.21
CA THR A 260 18.74 -9.22 -3.60
C THR A 260 18.68 -10.26 -2.47
N PHE A 261 17.50 -10.50 -1.90
CA PHE A 261 17.26 -11.36 -0.76
C PHE A 261 16.42 -12.60 -1.09
N GLY A 262 16.70 -13.69 -0.39
CA GLY A 262 15.86 -14.89 -0.35
C GLY A 262 15.81 -15.70 -1.64
N LYS A 263 14.69 -16.40 -1.79
CA LYS A 263 14.38 -17.30 -2.91
C LYS A 263 12.87 -17.43 -3.09
N THR A 264 12.45 -17.98 -4.23
CA THR A 264 11.08 -18.49 -4.45
C THR A 264 10.98 -19.97 -4.07
N HIS A 265 9.77 -20.54 -4.04
CA HIS A 265 9.52 -21.93 -3.63
C HIS A 265 8.56 -22.65 -4.58
N GLY A 266 9.04 -23.74 -5.15
CA GLY A 266 8.40 -24.54 -6.19
C GLY A 266 9.02 -25.95 -6.24
N ALA A 267 9.24 -26.53 -5.07
CA ALA A 267 9.98 -27.79 -4.91
C ALA A 267 9.33 -29.01 -5.57
N GLY A 268 8.02 -28.98 -5.80
CA GLY A 268 7.26 -30.11 -6.33
C GLY A 268 5.93 -29.73 -6.96
N ASP A 269 5.13 -30.74 -7.29
CA ASP A 269 3.85 -30.57 -7.98
C ASP A 269 2.88 -29.67 -7.19
N ALA A 270 2.49 -28.55 -7.79
CA ALA A 270 1.56 -27.57 -7.21
C ALA A 270 0.17 -28.18 -6.91
N SER A 271 -0.21 -29.28 -7.56
CA SER A 271 -1.48 -29.99 -7.28
C SER A 271 -1.54 -30.60 -5.88
N LEU A 272 -0.40 -30.71 -5.20
CA LEU A 272 -0.28 -31.23 -3.83
C LEU A 272 -0.45 -30.16 -2.75
N VAL A 273 -0.58 -28.88 -3.14
CA VAL A 273 -0.86 -27.77 -2.23
C VAL A 273 -2.35 -27.73 -1.92
N GLY A 274 -2.69 -27.75 -0.63
CA GLY A 274 -4.06 -27.67 -0.14
C GLY A 274 -4.70 -26.29 -0.29
N ALA A 275 -5.93 -26.16 0.22
CA ALA A 275 -6.70 -24.93 0.15
C ALA A 275 -6.01 -23.75 0.87
N GLU A 276 -6.24 -22.56 0.34
CA GLU A 276 -5.92 -21.26 0.94
C GLU A 276 -6.61 -21.08 2.31
N PRO A 277 -6.17 -20.13 3.17
CA PRO A 277 -6.67 -20.01 4.54
C PRO A 277 -8.19 -19.95 4.72
N GLU A 278 -8.92 -19.20 3.89
CA GLU A 278 -10.39 -19.13 3.96
C GLU A 278 -11.09 -20.40 3.44
N GLY A 279 -10.39 -21.24 2.66
CA GLY A 279 -10.86 -22.53 2.18
C GLY A 279 -10.37 -23.73 3.01
N ALA A 280 -9.49 -23.51 4.00
CA ALA A 280 -8.88 -24.56 4.79
C ALA A 280 -9.82 -25.09 5.90
N GLY A 281 -9.55 -26.32 6.36
CA GLY A 281 -10.26 -26.90 7.49
C GLY A 281 -10.00 -26.13 8.80
N ILE A 282 -10.96 -26.15 9.73
CA ILE A 282 -10.86 -25.43 11.01
C ILE A 282 -9.64 -25.85 11.83
N GLU A 283 -9.18 -27.09 11.70
CA GLU A 283 -7.97 -27.64 12.32
C GLU A 283 -6.68 -26.93 11.87
N ALA A 284 -6.69 -26.24 10.73
CA ALA A 284 -5.56 -25.44 10.26
C ALA A 284 -5.40 -24.12 11.03
N GLN A 285 -6.38 -23.75 11.86
CA GLN A 285 -6.34 -22.58 12.76
C GLN A 285 -5.93 -21.29 12.04
N GLY A 286 -6.57 -21.02 10.90
CA GLY A 286 -6.34 -19.84 10.07
C GLY A 286 -5.06 -19.86 9.24
N LEU A 287 -4.38 -21.00 9.14
CA LEU A 287 -3.34 -21.25 8.13
C LEU A 287 -3.94 -21.97 6.91
N GLY A 288 -3.25 -21.89 5.78
CA GLY A 288 -3.64 -22.54 4.53
C GLY A 288 -2.44 -23.12 3.78
N TRP A 289 -2.66 -23.54 2.53
CA TRP A 289 -1.65 -24.04 1.60
C TRP A 289 -0.81 -25.19 2.16
N SER A 290 -1.39 -26.05 3.00
CA SER A 290 -0.69 -27.24 3.52
C SER A 290 -0.30 -28.14 2.35
N SER A 291 0.99 -28.42 2.20
CA SER A 291 1.49 -29.25 1.10
C SER A 291 1.59 -30.72 1.50
N LYS A 292 1.15 -31.62 0.61
CA LYS A 292 1.35 -33.07 0.74
C LYS A 292 2.64 -33.56 0.04
N TYR A 293 3.39 -32.65 -0.57
CA TYR A 293 4.65 -32.98 -1.22
C TYR A 293 5.75 -33.20 -0.18
N ALA A 294 6.26 -34.42 -0.06
CA ALA A 294 7.31 -34.79 0.89
C ALA A 294 7.01 -34.27 2.31
N SER A 295 7.84 -33.40 2.90
CA SER A 295 7.56 -32.78 4.21
C SER A 295 6.60 -31.59 4.14
N GLY A 296 6.44 -30.98 2.96
CA GLY A 296 5.60 -29.80 2.70
C GLY A 296 6.17 -28.47 3.21
N ILE A 297 7.35 -28.48 3.83
CA ILE A 297 8.01 -27.32 4.45
C ILE A 297 9.51 -27.32 4.09
N ALA A 298 10.25 -26.28 4.48
CA ALA A 298 11.68 -26.16 4.25
C ALA A 298 12.06 -26.40 2.77
N GLY A 299 12.99 -27.33 2.48
CA GLY A 299 13.41 -27.65 1.12
C GLY A 299 12.30 -28.22 0.21
N ASP A 300 11.17 -28.63 0.80
CA ASP A 300 10.00 -29.17 0.09
C ASP A 300 8.85 -28.13 -0.01
N ALA A 301 9.09 -26.88 0.41
CA ALA A 301 8.08 -25.83 0.38
C ALA A 301 7.65 -25.50 -1.06
N ILE A 302 6.35 -25.21 -1.22
CA ILE A 302 5.76 -24.75 -2.47
C ILE A 302 4.94 -23.49 -2.15
N THR A 303 5.27 -22.40 -2.85
CA THR A 303 4.61 -21.09 -2.69
C THR A 303 4.11 -20.60 -4.05
N SER A 304 5.02 -20.20 -4.94
CA SER A 304 4.68 -19.68 -6.27
C SER A 304 4.79 -20.73 -7.38
N GLY A 305 5.41 -21.87 -7.09
CA GLY A 305 5.77 -22.88 -8.10
C GLY A 305 7.08 -22.59 -8.83
N LEU A 306 7.69 -21.42 -8.64
CA LEU A 306 9.02 -21.08 -9.13
C LEU A 306 10.08 -21.53 -8.12
N GLU A 307 11.26 -21.93 -8.58
CA GLU A 307 12.38 -22.36 -7.71
C GLU A 307 13.65 -21.60 -8.10
N VAL A 308 13.71 -20.33 -7.68
CA VAL A 308 14.72 -19.34 -8.05
C VAL A 308 15.40 -18.82 -6.79
N THR A 309 16.74 -18.84 -6.79
CA THR A 309 17.56 -18.10 -5.82
C THR A 309 18.45 -17.16 -6.60
N TRP A 310 18.27 -15.86 -6.39
CA TRP A 310 18.87 -14.82 -7.23
C TRP A 310 20.36 -14.59 -6.97
N THR A 311 20.76 -14.63 -5.70
CA THR A 311 22.10 -14.20 -5.26
C THR A 311 22.85 -15.32 -4.53
N THR A 312 24.17 -15.18 -4.47
CA THR A 312 25.07 -16.08 -3.72
C THR A 312 25.04 -15.81 -2.22
N THR A 313 24.49 -14.67 -1.79
CA THR A 313 24.31 -14.28 -0.39
C THR A 313 22.86 -13.89 -0.10
N PRO A 314 21.90 -14.82 -0.09
CA PRO A 314 20.46 -14.51 -0.02
C PRO A 314 20.00 -13.80 1.25
N THR A 315 20.83 -13.75 2.28
CA THR A 315 20.54 -13.08 3.55
C THR A 315 21.47 -11.89 3.82
N LYS A 316 22.05 -11.31 2.76
CA LYS A 316 22.92 -10.13 2.85
C LYS A 316 22.71 -9.19 1.67
N TRP A 317 22.60 -7.90 1.95
CA TRP A 317 22.60 -6.85 0.94
C TRP A 317 23.88 -6.93 0.11
N SER A 318 23.72 -6.87 -1.22
CA SER A 318 24.83 -6.90 -2.18
C SER A 318 24.36 -6.38 -3.53
N ASN A 319 25.29 -6.15 -4.46
CA ASN A 319 24.94 -5.87 -5.86
C ASN A 319 24.83 -7.15 -6.71
N ASN A 320 24.84 -8.34 -6.07
CA ASN A 320 24.99 -9.61 -6.77
C ASN A 320 23.79 -9.97 -7.66
N PHE A 321 22.60 -9.40 -7.41
CA PHE A 321 21.46 -9.49 -8.31
C PHE A 321 21.84 -8.96 -9.71
N PHE A 322 22.38 -7.74 -9.79
CA PHE A 322 22.80 -7.14 -11.06
C PHE A 322 24.03 -7.84 -11.65
N ASP A 323 25.00 -8.25 -10.82
CA ASP A 323 26.14 -9.04 -11.28
C ASP A 323 25.66 -10.29 -12.02
N ASN A 324 24.73 -11.04 -11.45
CA ASN A 324 24.20 -12.23 -12.08
C ASN A 324 23.37 -11.86 -13.33
N LEU A 325 22.49 -10.85 -13.25
CA LEU A 325 21.63 -10.43 -14.36
C LEU A 325 22.42 -10.09 -15.64
N PHE A 326 23.54 -9.39 -15.50
CA PHE A 326 24.34 -8.90 -16.64
C PHE A 326 25.51 -9.82 -17.03
N ASN A 327 26.12 -10.56 -16.10
CA ASN A 327 27.31 -11.38 -16.41
C ASN A 327 26.98 -12.78 -16.93
N TYR A 328 25.71 -13.20 -16.87
CA TYR A 328 25.26 -14.44 -17.48
C TYR A 328 24.39 -14.19 -18.71
N GLU A 329 24.44 -15.14 -19.64
CA GLU A 329 23.42 -15.29 -20.67
C GLU A 329 22.37 -16.29 -20.17
N TRP A 330 21.10 -16.03 -20.47
CA TRP A 330 19.97 -16.74 -19.86
C TRP A 330 19.23 -17.62 -20.86
N GLU A 331 18.89 -18.85 -20.46
CA GLU A 331 18.01 -19.75 -21.21
C GLU A 331 16.78 -20.15 -20.39
N LEU A 332 15.65 -20.27 -21.09
CA LEU A 332 14.38 -20.67 -20.51
C LEU A 332 14.47 -22.12 -20.04
N THR A 333 14.04 -22.36 -18.81
CA THR A 333 13.93 -23.68 -18.20
C THR A 333 12.61 -23.81 -17.45
N LYS A 334 12.41 -24.95 -16.79
CA LYS A 334 11.26 -25.23 -15.94
C LYS A 334 11.69 -25.50 -14.50
N SER A 335 10.92 -24.99 -13.54
CA SER A 335 11.04 -25.36 -12.13
C SER A 335 10.67 -26.84 -11.91
N PRO A 336 10.95 -27.43 -10.74
CA PRO A 336 10.43 -28.74 -10.37
C PRO A 336 8.89 -28.83 -10.41
N ALA A 337 8.19 -27.73 -10.17
CA ALA A 337 6.73 -27.62 -10.31
C ALA A 337 6.25 -27.37 -11.75
N GLY A 338 7.15 -27.20 -12.71
CA GLY A 338 6.82 -26.95 -14.12
C GLY A 338 6.57 -25.48 -14.50
N ALA A 339 6.89 -24.52 -13.64
CA ALA A 339 6.80 -23.08 -13.94
C ALA A 339 7.96 -22.60 -14.82
N HIS A 340 7.74 -21.61 -15.68
CA HIS A 340 8.74 -20.97 -16.51
C HIS A 340 9.70 -20.10 -15.69
N GLN A 341 10.99 -20.39 -15.77
CA GLN A 341 12.04 -19.60 -15.14
C GLN A 341 13.32 -19.62 -16.00
N TRP A 342 14.35 -18.90 -15.60
CA TRP A 342 15.57 -18.73 -16.39
C TRP A 342 16.80 -19.18 -15.62
N THR A 343 17.69 -19.90 -16.31
CA THR A 343 18.97 -20.38 -15.78
C THR A 343 20.12 -19.87 -16.65
N PRO A 344 21.34 -19.72 -16.11
CA PRO A 344 22.51 -19.37 -16.92
C PRO A 344 22.79 -20.46 -17.96
N LYS A 345 23.05 -20.02 -19.20
CA LYS A 345 23.38 -20.89 -20.33
C LYS A 345 24.64 -21.70 -20.08
N GLY A 346 24.63 -22.94 -20.58
CA GLY A 346 25.81 -23.80 -20.58
C GLY A 346 26.30 -24.21 -19.19
N GLY A 347 25.43 -24.15 -18.17
CA GLY A 347 25.77 -24.50 -16.79
C GLY A 347 26.64 -23.46 -16.08
N ALA A 348 26.70 -22.23 -16.59
CA ALA A 348 27.42 -21.14 -15.92
C ALA A 348 26.86 -20.89 -14.51
N GLY A 349 27.72 -20.45 -13.59
CA GLY A 349 27.33 -20.19 -12.21
C GLY A 349 26.96 -21.43 -11.38
N ALA A 350 27.05 -22.65 -11.92
CA ALA A 350 26.80 -23.86 -11.15
C ALA A 350 27.69 -23.94 -9.90
N GLY A 351 27.09 -24.26 -8.76
CA GLY A 351 27.80 -24.40 -7.49
C GLY A 351 28.04 -23.10 -6.73
N THR A 352 27.60 -21.95 -7.24
CA THR A 352 27.85 -20.63 -6.62
C THR A 352 26.83 -20.26 -5.54
N VAL A 353 25.59 -20.74 -5.66
CA VAL A 353 24.49 -20.38 -4.75
C VAL A 353 24.30 -21.46 -3.68
N PRO A 354 24.25 -21.12 -2.37
CA PRO A 354 23.94 -22.07 -1.31
C PRO A 354 22.53 -22.66 -1.45
N ASP A 355 22.36 -23.94 -1.10
CA ASP A 355 21.03 -24.48 -0.84
C ASP A 355 20.51 -23.97 0.51
N ALA A 356 19.20 -23.72 0.61
CA ALA A 356 18.59 -23.10 1.79
C ALA A 356 18.61 -23.97 3.03
N HIS A 357 18.61 -25.30 2.88
CA HIS A 357 18.49 -26.24 4.01
C HIS A 357 19.56 -27.34 4.01
N ASN A 358 20.27 -27.56 2.91
CA ASN A 358 21.35 -28.55 2.82
C ASN A 358 22.72 -27.87 2.62
N PRO A 359 23.58 -27.80 3.65
CA PRO A 359 24.86 -27.10 3.55
C PRO A 359 25.85 -27.75 2.57
N SER A 360 25.65 -29.03 2.21
CA SER A 360 26.47 -29.76 1.25
C SER A 360 26.01 -29.58 -0.20
N LYS A 361 24.85 -28.95 -0.44
CA LYS A 361 24.29 -28.72 -1.77
C LYS A 361 24.49 -27.27 -2.21
N ARG A 362 24.67 -27.09 -3.51
CA ARG A 362 24.83 -25.78 -4.17
C ARG A 362 24.10 -25.81 -5.52
N HIS A 363 23.70 -24.63 -5.98
CA HIS A 363 22.92 -24.43 -7.21
C HIS A 363 23.58 -23.38 -8.12
N ALA A 364 23.08 -23.26 -9.34
CA ALA A 364 23.28 -22.06 -10.15
C ALA A 364 22.30 -20.96 -9.69
N PRO A 365 22.62 -19.67 -9.88
CA PRO A 365 21.63 -18.61 -9.73
C PRO A 365 20.54 -18.79 -10.79
N ALA A 366 19.35 -18.24 -10.54
CA ALA A 366 18.25 -18.25 -11.49
C ALA A 366 17.55 -16.90 -11.51
N MET A 367 16.72 -16.66 -12.52
CA MET A 367 15.96 -15.42 -12.70
C MET A 367 14.52 -15.72 -13.13
N LEU A 368 13.60 -14.83 -12.78
CA LEU A 368 12.23 -14.81 -13.28
C LEU A 368 12.16 -14.14 -14.66
N THR A 369 11.06 -14.32 -15.38
CA THR A 369 10.80 -13.55 -16.61
C THR A 369 10.76 -12.05 -16.31
N THR A 370 10.18 -11.68 -15.17
CA THR A 370 10.09 -10.29 -14.70
C THR A 370 11.43 -9.69 -14.28
N ASP A 371 12.40 -10.50 -13.87
CA ASP A 371 13.76 -10.02 -13.58
C ASP A 371 14.50 -9.68 -14.88
N LEU A 372 14.38 -10.55 -15.88
CA LEU A 372 14.95 -10.31 -17.19
C LEU A 372 14.35 -9.08 -17.88
N ALA A 373 13.11 -8.72 -17.57
CA ALA A 373 12.47 -7.50 -18.05
C ALA A 373 13.31 -6.25 -17.73
N LEU A 374 14.02 -6.25 -16.59
CA LEU A 374 14.89 -5.14 -16.18
C LEU A 374 16.13 -4.98 -17.06
N ARG A 375 16.53 -6.04 -17.78
CA ARG A 375 17.64 -6.04 -18.74
C ARG A 375 17.19 -5.85 -20.18
N PHE A 376 15.99 -6.31 -20.54
CA PHE A 376 15.54 -6.31 -21.95
C PHE A 376 14.67 -5.11 -22.34
N ASP A 377 14.06 -4.41 -21.39
CA ASP A 377 13.39 -3.13 -21.67
C ASP A 377 14.40 -1.98 -21.79
N PRO A 378 14.36 -1.15 -22.87
CA PRO A 378 15.37 -0.11 -23.08
C PRO A 378 15.45 0.99 -22.01
N ALA A 379 14.40 1.24 -21.24
CA ALA A 379 14.43 2.23 -20.16
C ALA A 379 14.91 1.59 -18.86
N TYR A 380 14.40 0.41 -18.50
CA TYR A 380 14.86 -0.32 -17.33
C TYR A 380 16.31 -0.78 -17.45
N GLU A 381 16.78 -1.13 -18.64
CA GLU A 381 18.16 -1.56 -18.87
C GLU A 381 19.14 -0.44 -18.51
N LYS A 382 18.84 0.81 -18.92
CA LYS A 382 19.70 1.96 -18.63
C LYS A 382 19.80 2.22 -17.12
N ILE A 383 18.67 2.13 -16.41
CA ILE A 383 18.61 2.30 -14.96
C ILE A 383 19.36 1.15 -14.27
N SER A 384 19.09 -0.09 -14.68
CA SER A 384 19.69 -1.30 -14.13
C SER A 384 21.20 -1.33 -14.34
N ARG A 385 21.69 -0.94 -15.53
CA ARG A 385 23.12 -0.83 -15.83
C ARG A 385 23.78 0.25 -14.98
N ARG A 386 23.14 1.41 -14.85
CA ARG A 386 23.62 2.47 -13.96
C ARG A 386 23.70 1.99 -12.51
N PHE A 387 22.69 1.30 -11.99
CA PHE A 387 22.71 0.72 -10.65
C PHE A 387 23.75 -0.39 -10.48
N HIS A 388 24.01 -1.16 -11.54
CA HIS A 388 25.09 -2.14 -11.56
C HIS A 388 26.47 -1.48 -11.41
N GLU A 389 26.70 -0.39 -12.15
CA GLU A 389 27.95 0.37 -12.14
C GLU A 389 28.10 1.31 -10.93
N HIS A 390 26.98 1.71 -10.32
CA HIS A 390 26.87 2.67 -9.21
C HIS A 390 25.98 2.12 -8.07
N PRO A 391 26.46 1.14 -7.30
CA PRO A 391 25.68 0.49 -6.23
C PRO A 391 25.22 1.44 -5.12
N GLU A 392 25.90 2.57 -4.93
CA GLU A 392 25.48 3.61 -3.99
C GLU A 392 24.20 4.33 -4.42
N GLN A 393 24.01 4.54 -5.73
CA GLN A 393 22.78 5.13 -6.27
C GLN A 393 21.62 4.14 -6.18
N PHE A 394 21.90 2.86 -6.41
CA PHE A 394 20.94 1.79 -6.20
C PHE A 394 20.46 1.72 -4.74
N ALA A 395 21.39 1.78 -3.79
CA ALA A 395 21.05 1.73 -2.37
C ALA A 395 20.19 2.93 -1.94
N ASP A 396 20.52 4.16 -2.36
CA ASP A 396 19.70 5.34 -2.06
C ASP A 396 18.31 5.27 -2.71
N ALA A 397 18.24 4.90 -3.99
CA ALA A 397 16.97 4.75 -4.70
C ALA A 397 16.08 3.68 -4.05
N PHE A 398 16.63 2.54 -3.67
CA PHE A 398 15.89 1.48 -2.98
C PHE A 398 15.43 1.92 -1.60
N ALA A 399 16.27 2.64 -0.83
CA ALA A 399 15.91 3.11 0.51
C ALA A 399 14.70 4.05 0.46
N ARG A 400 14.71 4.98 -0.50
CA ARG A 400 13.64 5.97 -0.71
C ARG A 400 12.37 5.32 -1.27
N ALA A 401 12.50 4.43 -2.27
CA ALA A 401 11.36 3.73 -2.85
C ALA A 401 10.70 2.76 -1.86
N TRP A 402 11.49 2.06 -1.03
CA TRP A 402 10.98 1.20 0.04
C TRP A 402 10.22 2.00 1.09
N PHE A 403 10.74 3.17 1.50
CA PHE A 403 10.06 4.04 2.43
C PHE A 403 8.74 4.56 1.84
N LYS A 404 8.76 5.05 0.59
CA LYS A 404 7.54 5.47 -0.12
C LYS A 404 6.52 4.34 -0.20
N LEU A 405 6.91 3.15 -0.66
CA LEU A 405 6.05 1.97 -0.74
C LEU A 405 5.31 1.74 0.58
N THR A 406 6.07 1.71 1.67
CA THR A 406 5.57 1.29 2.97
C THR A 406 4.78 2.38 3.70
N HIS A 407 4.81 3.64 3.23
CA HIS A 407 4.19 4.79 3.92
C HIS A 407 3.25 5.64 3.05
N ARG A 408 3.11 5.34 1.75
CA ARG A 408 2.28 6.12 0.79
C ARG A 408 0.81 6.28 1.15
N ASP A 409 0.26 5.42 2.00
CA ASP A 409 -1.14 5.41 2.45
C ASP A 409 -1.34 5.92 3.90
N MET A 410 -0.27 6.46 4.49
CA MET A 410 -0.33 7.09 5.81
C MET A 410 -0.73 8.56 5.75
N GLY A 411 -0.81 9.17 4.57
CA GLY A 411 -1.14 10.58 4.41
C GLY A 411 -0.10 11.52 5.05
N PRO A 412 -0.52 12.66 5.62
CA PRO A 412 0.39 13.70 6.10
C PRO A 412 1.37 13.24 7.18
N VAL A 413 2.58 13.83 7.17
CA VAL A 413 3.67 13.52 8.13
C VAL A 413 3.28 13.72 9.60
N VAL A 414 2.30 14.56 9.90
CA VAL A 414 1.79 14.72 11.29
C VAL A 414 1.18 13.44 11.87
N ARG A 415 0.87 12.45 11.03
CA ARG A 415 0.42 11.12 11.45
C ARG A 415 1.54 10.13 11.75
N TYR A 416 2.79 10.48 11.42
CA TYR A 416 3.94 9.59 11.50
C TYR A 416 4.46 9.59 12.94
N LEU A 417 4.61 8.41 13.53
CA LEU A 417 4.97 8.24 14.92
C LEU A 417 6.30 7.49 15.08
N GLY A 418 7.00 7.79 16.17
CA GLY A 418 8.21 7.08 16.60
C GLY A 418 9.51 7.79 16.27
N PRO A 419 10.63 7.35 16.88
CA PRO A 419 11.93 8.03 16.76
C PRO A 419 12.63 7.81 15.40
N LEU A 420 12.13 6.91 14.56
CA LEU A 420 12.73 6.53 13.28
C LEU A 420 12.15 7.30 12.07
N VAL A 421 11.27 8.26 12.31
CA VAL A 421 10.67 9.09 11.25
C VAL A 421 11.78 9.91 10.58
N PRO A 422 11.96 9.80 9.25
CA PRO A 422 12.93 10.62 8.54
C PRO A 422 12.63 12.11 8.69
N LYS A 423 13.69 12.93 8.73
CA LYS A 423 13.57 14.40 8.83
C LYS A 423 13.27 15.09 7.49
N GLU A 424 13.61 14.43 6.39
CA GLU A 424 13.38 14.95 5.04
C GLU A 424 11.90 14.74 4.68
N GLU A 425 11.21 15.82 4.33
CA GLU A 425 9.85 15.76 3.77
C GLU A 425 9.94 15.40 2.28
N LEU A 426 9.08 14.47 1.86
CA LEU A 426 9.06 13.97 0.49
C LEU A 426 7.77 14.42 -0.20
N ILE A 427 7.84 14.76 -1.48
CA ILE A 427 6.73 15.36 -2.23
C ILE A 427 5.44 14.52 -2.19
N TRP A 428 5.56 13.19 -2.24
CA TRP A 428 4.41 12.26 -2.20
C TRP A 428 3.68 12.24 -0.85
N GLN A 429 4.22 12.89 0.19
CA GLN A 429 3.57 13.08 1.50
C GLN A 429 2.62 14.29 1.50
N ASP A 430 2.49 15.00 0.37
CA ASP A 430 1.73 16.23 0.20
C ASP A 430 2.07 17.27 1.30
N PRO A 431 3.36 17.65 1.47
CA PRO A 431 3.82 18.43 2.63
C PRO A 431 3.09 19.77 2.75
N ILE A 432 2.91 20.23 3.99
CA ILE A 432 2.25 21.50 4.31
C ILE A 432 3.19 22.23 5.28
N PRO A 433 3.48 23.53 5.07
CA PRO A 433 4.32 24.29 5.99
C PRO A 433 3.80 24.21 7.43
N ALA A 434 4.72 24.12 8.40
CA ALA A 434 4.37 24.21 9.81
C ALA A 434 3.78 25.60 10.15
N ILE A 435 2.96 25.65 11.19
CA ILE A 435 2.45 26.93 11.73
C ILE A 435 3.64 27.76 12.23
N ASP A 436 3.80 28.96 11.68
CA ASP A 436 4.90 29.89 11.97
C ASP A 436 4.41 31.24 12.54
N HIS A 437 3.14 31.29 12.98
CA HIS A 437 2.48 32.51 13.39
C HIS A 437 1.46 32.27 14.53
N GLU A 438 1.09 33.32 15.25
CA GLU A 438 -0.01 33.26 16.24
C GLU A 438 -1.34 33.00 15.51
N LEU A 439 -2.17 32.10 16.04
CA LEU A 439 -3.47 31.76 15.46
C LEU A 439 -4.53 32.82 15.81
N VAL A 440 -5.54 32.92 14.95
CA VAL A 440 -6.71 33.78 15.17
C VAL A 440 -7.48 33.37 16.43
N SER A 441 -7.91 34.37 17.20
CA SER A 441 -8.76 34.16 18.39
C SER A 441 -10.25 34.01 18.02
N GLU A 442 -11.10 33.66 18.98
CA GLU A 442 -12.56 33.61 18.75
C GLU A 442 -13.14 34.95 18.28
N ALA A 443 -12.61 36.08 18.77
CA ALA A 443 -13.04 37.41 18.35
C ALA A 443 -12.62 37.72 16.91
N ASP A 444 -11.40 37.31 16.53
CA ASP A 444 -10.89 37.44 15.16
C ASP A 444 -11.75 36.61 14.20
N ILE A 445 -12.07 35.36 14.58
CA ILE A 445 -12.94 34.45 13.84
C ILE A 445 -14.31 35.11 13.60
N ALA A 446 -14.94 35.67 14.64
CA ALA A 446 -16.24 36.34 14.52
C ALA A 446 -16.17 37.55 13.57
N SER A 447 -15.11 38.36 13.67
CA SER A 447 -14.88 39.51 12.78
C SER A 447 -14.69 39.08 11.32
N LEU A 448 -13.86 38.05 11.09
CA LEU A 448 -13.61 37.51 9.75
C LEU A 448 -14.86 36.93 9.12
N LYS A 449 -15.69 36.18 9.86
CA LYS A 449 -17.00 35.70 9.35
C LYS A 449 -17.87 36.87 8.88
N ALA A 450 -17.99 37.93 9.67
CA ALA A 450 -18.76 39.11 9.29
C ALA A 450 -18.22 39.78 8.01
N LYS A 451 -16.89 39.93 7.89
CA LYS A 451 -16.25 40.48 6.69
C LYS A 451 -16.49 39.61 5.45
N ILE A 452 -16.37 38.28 5.58
CA ILE A 452 -16.62 37.34 4.48
C ILE A 452 -18.07 37.44 4.01
N LEU A 453 -19.05 37.47 4.92
CA LEU A 453 -20.46 37.61 4.56
C LEU A 453 -20.79 38.97 3.92
N ALA A 454 -20.03 40.02 4.23
CA ALA A 454 -20.16 41.35 3.63
C ALA A 454 -19.41 41.50 2.28
N SER A 455 -18.67 40.50 1.83
CA SER A 455 -17.79 40.57 0.65
C SER A 455 -18.51 40.61 -0.71
N GLY A 456 -19.83 40.38 -0.70
CA GLY A 456 -20.66 40.21 -1.89
C GLY A 456 -20.63 38.80 -2.49
N LEU A 457 -19.96 37.85 -1.82
CA LEU A 457 -20.07 36.43 -2.11
C LEU A 457 -21.40 35.88 -1.59
N SER A 458 -22.05 35.05 -2.39
CA SER A 458 -23.28 34.37 -1.99
C SER A 458 -23.01 33.22 -1.02
N VAL A 459 -24.05 32.80 -0.30
CA VAL A 459 -24.01 31.58 0.53
C VAL A 459 -23.59 30.38 -0.31
N SER A 460 -24.14 30.24 -1.52
CA SER A 460 -23.84 29.12 -2.42
C SER A 460 -22.36 29.08 -2.81
N GLU A 461 -21.77 30.21 -3.21
CA GLU A 461 -20.36 30.29 -3.60
C GLU A 461 -19.42 29.89 -2.45
N LEU A 462 -19.70 30.37 -1.23
CA LEU A 462 -18.90 30.08 -0.04
C LEU A 462 -19.00 28.60 0.37
N VAL A 463 -20.21 28.04 0.39
CA VAL A 463 -20.43 26.63 0.71
C VAL A 463 -19.79 25.72 -0.34
N SER A 464 -20.03 25.99 -1.64
CA SER A 464 -19.46 25.18 -2.72
C SER A 464 -17.94 25.21 -2.72
N THR A 465 -17.31 26.36 -2.46
CA THR A 465 -15.84 26.48 -2.41
C THR A 465 -15.25 25.73 -1.20
N ALA A 466 -15.88 25.86 -0.03
CA ALA A 466 -15.44 25.14 1.16
C ALA A 466 -15.59 23.61 0.97
N TRP A 467 -16.71 23.18 0.37
CA TRP A 467 -16.95 21.77 0.05
C TRP A 467 -15.94 21.25 -0.96
N ALA A 468 -15.75 21.93 -2.08
CA ALA A 468 -14.79 21.54 -3.12
C ALA A 468 -13.35 21.37 -2.58
N SER A 469 -12.97 22.18 -1.59
CA SER A 469 -11.67 22.05 -0.92
C SER A 469 -11.63 20.81 -0.01
N ALA A 470 -12.65 20.63 0.83
CA ALA A 470 -12.71 19.55 1.82
C ALA A 470 -12.98 18.16 1.20
N SER A 471 -13.81 18.07 0.16
CA SER A 471 -14.29 16.81 -0.43
C SER A 471 -13.26 16.06 -1.25
N THR A 472 -12.06 16.62 -1.41
CA THR A 472 -10.91 15.90 -1.99
C THR A 472 -10.31 14.90 -1.01
N PHE A 473 -10.64 14.99 0.28
CA PHE A 473 -10.19 14.04 1.28
C PHE A 473 -10.73 12.64 1.00
N ARG A 474 -9.86 11.64 1.08
CA ARG A 474 -10.25 10.23 1.03
C ARG A 474 -9.63 9.47 2.20
N GLY A 475 -10.45 8.71 2.92
CA GLY A 475 -10.02 8.01 4.13
C GLY A 475 -9.04 6.85 3.88
N SER A 476 -9.03 6.33 2.66
CA SER A 476 -8.21 5.19 2.22
C SER A 476 -6.72 5.46 2.43
N ASP A 477 -6.18 6.49 1.77
CA ASP A 477 -4.77 6.90 1.88
C ASP A 477 -4.55 8.22 2.64
N LYS A 478 -5.65 8.84 3.10
CA LYS A 478 -5.66 10.07 3.91
C LYS A 478 -5.07 11.28 3.19
N ARG A 479 -5.06 11.25 1.85
CA ARG A 479 -4.72 12.41 1.01
C ARG A 479 -5.90 13.36 0.86
N GLY A 480 -5.60 14.57 0.39
CA GLY A 480 -6.59 15.62 0.12
C GLY A 480 -7.12 16.31 1.39
N GLY A 481 -8.22 17.01 1.23
CA GLY A 481 -8.85 17.84 2.25
C GLY A 481 -8.45 19.31 2.17
N ALA A 482 -9.03 20.11 3.09
CA ALA A 482 -8.94 21.56 3.00
C ALA A 482 -7.62 22.17 3.50
N ASN A 483 -6.78 21.41 4.23
CA ASN A 483 -5.49 21.90 4.68
C ASN A 483 -4.51 22.02 3.48
N GLY A 484 -3.59 22.98 3.53
CA GLY A 484 -2.75 23.34 2.40
C GLY A 484 -3.43 24.33 1.43
N GLY A 485 -4.76 24.46 1.49
CA GLY A 485 -5.52 25.34 0.59
C GLY A 485 -5.30 25.01 -0.89
N ARG A 486 -5.05 23.72 -1.20
CA ARG A 486 -4.61 23.26 -2.53
C ARG A 486 -5.62 23.51 -3.65
N ILE A 487 -6.89 23.80 -3.31
CA ILE A 487 -7.91 24.21 -4.28
C ILE A 487 -7.49 25.42 -5.13
N ARG A 488 -6.59 26.27 -4.62
CA ARG A 488 -6.06 27.43 -5.38
C ARG A 488 -4.84 27.10 -6.26
N LEU A 489 -4.34 25.87 -6.24
CA LEU A 489 -3.13 25.42 -6.93
C LEU A 489 -3.50 24.47 -8.08
N ASN A 490 -2.55 24.23 -8.98
CA ASN A 490 -2.71 23.18 -9.97
C ASN A 490 -2.60 21.79 -9.31
N PRO A 491 -3.43 20.82 -9.73
CA PRO A 491 -4.44 20.93 -10.80
C PRO A 491 -5.83 21.39 -10.32
N GLN A 492 -6.10 21.45 -9.00
CA GLN A 492 -7.44 21.63 -8.45
C GLN A 492 -8.13 22.93 -8.87
N LYS A 493 -7.38 24.03 -9.06
CA LYS A 493 -7.95 25.31 -9.47
C LYS A 493 -8.55 25.28 -10.89
N ASP A 494 -8.11 24.33 -11.71
CA ASP A 494 -8.53 24.19 -13.12
C ASP A 494 -9.48 22.99 -13.33
N TRP A 495 -9.87 22.28 -12.27
CA TRP A 495 -10.83 21.19 -12.37
C TRP A 495 -12.22 21.71 -12.77
N GLU A 496 -12.83 21.07 -13.77
CA GLU A 496 -14.15 21.44 -14.28
C GLU A 496 -15.22 21.43 -13.18
N VAL A 497 -15.20 20.43 -12.30
CA VAL A 497 -16.13 20.29 -11.16
C VAL A 497 -16.04 21.45 -10.17
N ASN A 498 -14.93 22.19 -10.15
CA ASN A 498 -14.71 23.33 -9.26
C ASN A 498 -15.14 24.67 -9.89
N GLU A 499 -15.69 24.66 -11.12
CA GLU A 499 -16.11 25.87 -11.85
C GLU A 499 -15.04 26.99 -11.83
N PRO A 500 -13.91 26.84 -12.55
CA PRO A 500 -12.71 27.67 -12.35
C PRO A 500 -12.93 29.19 -12.33
N ALA A 501 -13.86 29.70 -13.14
CA ALA A 501 -14.20 31.13 -13.16
C ALA A 501 -14.88 31.60 -11.85
N GLN A 502 -15.81 30.81 -11.31
CA GLN A 502 -16.45 31.09 -10.03
C GLN A 502 -15.45 30.94 -8.88
N LEU A 503 -14.67 29.86 -8.89
CA LEU A 503 -13.63 29.63 -7.89
C LEU A 503 -12.62 30.79 -7.85
N ALA A 504 -12.13 31.26 -9.00
CA ALA A 504 -11.20 32.39 -9.08
C ALA A 504 -11.79 33.68 -8.48
N LYS A 505 -13.08 33.95 -8.71
CA LYS A 505 -13.78 35.09 -8.07
C LYS A 505 -13.80 34.95 -6.55
N VAL A 506 -14.16 33.78 -6.03
CA VAL A 506 -14.24 33.52 -4.59
C VAL A 506 -12.87 33.64 -3.95
N LEU A 507 -11.86 32.96 -4.50
CA LEU A 507 -10.49 33.02 -4.00
C LEU A 507 -9.94 34.44 -4.00
N GLY A 508 -10.16 35.22 -5.07
CA GLY A 508 -9.71 36.61 -5.12
C GLY A 508 -10.32 37.50 -4.01
N LYS A 509 -11.58 37.25 -3.62
CA LYS A 509 -12.22 37.95 -2.48
C LYS A 509 -11.67 37.49 -1.14
N LEU A 510 -11.48 36.20 -0.95
CA LEU A 510 -10.93 35.65 0.30
C LEU A 510 -9.45 36.07 0.49
N GLU A 511 -8.65 36.09 -0.57
CA GLU A 511 -7.26 36.60 -0.54
C GLU A 511 -7.19 38.09 -0.23
N ALA A 512 -8.13 38.90 -0.72
CA ALA A 512 -8.20 40.31 -0.35
C ALA A 512 -8.48 40.49 1.16
N ILE A 513 -9.42 39.71 1.71
CA ILE A 513 -9.71 39.69 3.15
C ILE A 513 -8.49 39.22 3.95
N GLN A 514 -7.79 38.19 3.47
CA GLN A 514 -6.57 37.68 4.07
C GLN A 514 -5.50 38.77 4.18
N LYS A 515 -5.23 39.46 3.06
CA LYS A 515 -4.22 40.52 2.97
C LYS A 515 -4.59 41.70 3.88
N GLU A 516 -5.85 42.09 3.91
CA GLU A 516 -6.33 43.16 4.81
C GLU A 516 -6.16 42.77 6.28
N PHE A 517 -6.59 41.55 6.67
CA PHE A 517 -6.47 41.09 8.06
C PHE A 517 -5.01 41.00 8.48
N ASN A 518 -4.16 40.32 7.70
CA ASN A 518 -2.75 40.11 8.02
C ASN A 518 -1.96 41.43 8.03
N GLY A 519 -2.26 42.36 7.12
CA GLY A 519 -1.61 43.68 7.06
C GLY A 519 -2.02 44.63 8.17
N ALA A 520 -3.18 44.40 8.82
CA ALA A 520 -3.64 45.19 9.95
C ALA A 520 -3.07 44.73 11.30
N GLN A 521 -2.40 43.56 11.34
CA GLN A 521 -1.83 43.04 12.58
C GLN A 521 -0.53 43.78 12.93
N THR A 522 -0.38 44.14 14.21
CA THR A 522 0.86 44.70 14.76
C THR A 522 1.76 43.64 15.42
N GLY A 523 1.23 42.43 15.65
CA GLY A 523 1.95 41.27 16.16
C GLY A 523 2.14 40.19 15.09
N GLU A 524 2.48 38.98 15.53
CA GLU A 524 2.75 37.85 14.62
C GLU A 524 1.48 37.13 14.14
N LYS A 525 0.30 37.54 14.60
CA LYS A 525 -0.97 36.91 14.23
C LYS A 525 -1.24 36.97 12.74
N LYS A 526 -1.68 35.86 12.16
CA LYS A 526 -2.09 35.77 10.74
C LYS A 526 -3.25 34.78 10.57
N VAL A 527 -3.87 34.84 9.41
CA VAL A 527 -4.83 33.84 8.92
C VAL A 527 -4.38 33.31 7.55
N SER A 528 -4.49 32.00 7.36
CA SER A 528 -4.21 31.31 6.10
C SER A 528 -5.41 31.39 5.15
N ILE A 529 -5.17 31.24 3.84
CA ILE A 529 -6.26 31.17 2.87
C ILE A 529 -7.04 29.86 3.03
N ALA A 530 -6.35 28.78 3.40
CA ALA A 530 -6.95 27.50 3.75
C ALA A 530 -8.00 27.64 4.88
N ASP A 531 -7.68 28.39 5.94
CA ASP A 531 -8.65 28.66 7.01
C ASP A 531 -9.78 29.58 6.55
N LEU A 532 -9.51 30.61 5.75
CA LEU A 532 -10.57 31.50 5.23
C LEU A 532 -11.57 30.79 4.31
N ILE A 533 -11.13 29.83 3.52
CA ILE A 533 -12.01 29.00 2.68
C ILE A 533 -13.01 28.24 3.57
N VAL A 534 -12.51 27.53 4.58
CA VAL A 534 -13.35 26.75 5.50
C VAL A 534 -14.22 27.67 6.37
N LEU A 535 -13.65 28.76 6.87
CA LEU A 535 -14.36 29.74 7.69
C LEU A 535 -15.50 30.41 6.90
N GLY A 536 -15.29 30.68 5.61
CA GLY A 536 -16.31 31.22 4.73
C GLY A 536 -17.50 30.27 4.55
N GLY A 537 -17.23 28.97 4.36
CA GLY A 537 -18.27 27.94 4.34
C GLY A 537 -19.05 27.87 5.66
N ALA A 538 -18.34 27.86 6.80
CA ALA A 538 -18.97 27.85 8.12
C ALA A 538 -19.86 29.08 8.35
N ALA A 539 -19.39 30.28 8.00
CA ALA A 539 -20.15 31.52 8.08
C ALA A 539 -21.41 31.48 7.20
N ALA A 540 -21.29 30.92 5.99
CA ALA A 540 -22.40 30.78 5.06
C ALA A 540 -23.47 29.80 5.57
N VAL A 541 -23.07 28.69 6.20
CA VAL A 541 -24.00 27.74 6.85
C VAL A 541 -24.72 28.39 8.04
N GLU A 542 -24.01 29.11 8.90
CA GLU A 542 -24.62 29.87 10.01
C GLU A 542 -25.65 30.89 9.48
N LYS A 543 -25.28 31.63 8.42
CA LYS A 543 -26.19 32.56 7.76
C LYS A 543 -27.42 31.85 7.19
N ALA A 544 -27.24 30.73 6.47
CA ALA A 544 -28.34 29.98 5.87
C ALA A 544 -29.31 29.44 6.93
N ALA A 545 -28.79 28.89 8.03
CA ALA A 545 -29.61 28.44 9.15
C ALA A 545 -30.42 29.61 9.76
N LYS A 546 -29.76 30.75 9.97
CA LYS A 546 -30.41 31.96 10.49
C LYS A 546 -31.51 32.49 9.57
N ASP A 547 -31.25 32.53 8.26
CA ASP A 547 -32.25 32.91 7.26
C ASP A 547 -33.44 31.92 7.25
N GLY A 548 -33.19 30.65 7.56
CA GLY A 548 -34.20 29.61 7.80
C GLY A 548 -34.85 29.63 9.20
N GLY A 549 -34.57 30.65 10.02
CA GLY A 549 -35.17 30.84 11.35
C GLY A 549 -34.52 30.04 12.48
N THR A 550 -33.35 29.45 12.27
CA THR A 550 -32.61 28.68 13.29
C THR A 550 -31.24 29.30 13.55
N GLU A 551 -30.96 29.66 14.80
CA GLU A 551 -29.63 30.14 15.18
C GLU A 551 -28.74 28.96 15.61
N ILE A 552 -27.61 28.78 14.93
CA ILE A 552 -26.60 27.77 15.23
C ILE A 552 -25.22 28.42 15.29
N LYS A 553 -24.31 27.80 16.05
CA LYS A 553 -22.87 28.09 15.99
C LYS A 553 -22.19 26.90 15.33
N VAL A 554 -21.63 27.12 14.15
CA VAL A 554 -20.84 26.11 13.42
C VAL A 554 -19.42 26.13 14.00
N PRO A 555 -18.94 25.02 14.59
CA PRO A 555 -17.59 24.95 15.13
C PRO A 555 -16.54 25.22 14.06
N PHE A 556 -15.47 25.92 14.44
CA PHE A 556 -14.35 26.22 13.57
C PHE A 556 -13.04 26.06 14.36
N THR A 557 -12.09 25.33 13.78
CA THR A 557 -10.75 25.13 14.36
C THR A 557 -9.72 25.75 13.41
N PRO A 558 -9.04 26.85 13.80
CA PRO A 558 -7.96 27.44 13.01
C PRO A 558 -6.69 26.59 13.08
N GLY A 559 -5.74 26.88 12.19
CA GLY A 559 -4.42 26.24 12.15
C GLY A 559 -4.13 25.51 10.85
N ARG A 560 -5.00 25.62 9.82
CA ARG A 560 -4.61 25.19 8.48
C ARG A 560 -3.53 26.12 7.94
N MET A 561 -2.62 25.58 7.16
CA MET A 561 -1.55 26.34 6.51
C MET A 561 -1.69 26.25 5.00
N ASP A 562 -0.94 27.10 4.30
CA ASP A 562 -1.04 27.31 2.86
C ASP A 562 0.15 26.63 2.16
N ALA A 563 -0.08 25.51 1.48
CA ALA A 563 0.94 24.81 0.71
C ALA A 563 1.34 25.61 -0.54
N SER A 564 2.56 25.42 -1.03
CA SER A 564 3.02 25.96 -2.32
C SER A 564 2.76 25.00 -3.49
N GLN A 565 2.97 25.47 -4.72
CA GLN A 565 2.86 24.60 -5.91
C GLN A 565 3.96 23.54 -5.93
N GLU A 566 5.16 23.88 -5.44
CA GLU A 566 6.31 22.97 -5.31
C GLU A 566 6.08 21.88 -4.25
N GLN A 567 5.16 22.13 -3.30
CA GLN A 567 4.70 21.16 -2.30
C GLN A 567 3.47 20.37 -2.76
N THR A 568 3.08 20.48 -4.03
CA THR A 568 1.93 19.77 -4.60
C THR A 568 2.42 18.81 -5.67
N ASP A 569 2.19 17.52 -5.44
CA ASP A 569 2.45 16.46 -6.41
C ASP A 569 1.39 16.54 -7.52
N VAL A 570 1.81 16.81 -8.77
CA VAL A 570 0.93 17.11 -9.92
C VAL A 570 0.84 15.93 -10.86
#